data_AF-A0A7V3T4C7-F1
#
_entry.id   AF-A0A7V3T4C7-F1
#
_cell.length_a   1.000
_cell.length_b   1.000
_cell.length_c   1.000
_cell.angle_alpha   90.00
_cell.angle_beta   90.00
_cell.angle_gamma   90.00
#
_symmetry.space_group_name_H-M   'P 1'
#
loop_
_entity.id
_entity.type
_entity.pdbx_description
1 polymer ?
#
loop_
_entity_poly.entity_id
_entity_poly.type
_entity_poly.pdbx_seq_one_letter_code
_entity_poly.pdbx_strand_id
1 'polypeptide(L)'
;MKIHLFVLSAVVAVAMALMGCSKASSGKVDPSPIQKSFASAEASLKAAADKAVEAIQKGDYNAAVAELQKLLGNAKLTDEQKKAIQDVLAQLQKATTEMGQKAATEASKALGEVQKSLGK
;
A
#
# COMPACT_ATOMS: atom_id res chain seq x y z
N MET A 1 -36.36 18.20 22.44
CA MET A 1 -35.33 18.66 21.47
C MET A 1 -33.94 18.75 22.12
N LYS A 2 -33.37 17.64 22.60
CA LYS A 2 -32.00 17.59 23.16
C LYS A 2 -31.24 16.31 22.79
N ILE A 3 -31.97 15.26 22.42
CA ILE A 3 -31.43 13.98 21.93
C ILE A 3 -30.96 14.04 20.47
N HIS A 4 -31.60 14.83 19.60
CA HIS A 4 -31.17 14.99 18.20
C HIS A 4 -29.87 15.76 18.04
N LEU A 5 -29.52 16.63 19.02
CA LEU A 5 -28.26 17.37 19.02
C LEU A 5 -27.07 16.48 19.43
N PHE A 6 -27.33 15.44 20.24
CA PHE A 6 -26.31 14.49 20.69
C PHE A 6 -25.97 13.44 19.62
N VAL A 7 -26.97 12.97 18.87
CA VAL A 7 -26.80 12.00 17.77
C VAL A 7 -26.04 12.61 16.59
N LEU A 8 -26.24 13.91 16.29
CA LEU A 8 -25.51 14.58 15.20
C LEU A 8 -24.01 14.76 15.51
N SER A 9 -23.65 14.95 16.78
CA SER A 9 -22.27 15.18 17.19
C SER A 9 -21.43 13.90 17.24
N ALA A 10 -22.07 12.74 17.40
CA ALA A 10 -21.40 11.44 17.38
C ALA A 10 -21.02 10.98 15.95
N VAL A 11 -21.81 11.36 14.94
CA VAL A 11 -21.55 10.95 13.54
C VAL A 11 -20.34 11.68 12.93
N VAL A 12 -20.08 12.93 13.33
CA VAL A 12 -18.94 13.71 12.82
C VAL A 12 -17.60 13.24 13.39
N ALA A 13 -17.57 12.74 14.63
CA ALA A 13 -16.34 12.22 15.25
C ALA A 13 -15.86 10.91 14.60
N VAL A 14 -16.77 10.10 14.06
CA VAL A 14 -16.43 8.86 13.33
C VAL A 14 -15.82 9.15 11.95
N ALA A 15 -16.19 10.27 11.31
CA ALA A 15 -15.63 10.65 10.02
C ALA A 15 -14.14 11.09 10.12
N MET A 16 -13.72 11.67 11.25
CA MET A 16 -12.31 12.03 11.48
C MET A 16 -11.42 10.86 11.90
N ALA A 17 -11.98 9.73 12.33
CA ALA A 17 -11.21 8.52 12.63
C ALA A 17 -10.71 7.80 11.35
N LEU A 18 -11.24 8.15 10.17
CA LEU A 18 -10.83 7.55 8.88
C LEU A 18 -9.61 8.23 8.25
N MET A 19 -9.13 9.36 8.80
CA MET A 19 -7.96 10.08 8.28
C MET A 19 -6.70 9.93 9.16
N GLY A 20 -6.75 9.10 10.20
CA GLY A 20 -5.75 9.11 11.25
C GLY A 20 -5.36 7.73 11.78
N CYS A 21 -4.89 6.84 10.91
CA CYS A 21 -3.97 5.77 11.34
C CYS A 21 -3.10 5.29 10.16
N SER A 22 -2.23 6.16 9.65
CA SER A 22 -1.02 5.73 8.94
C SER A 22 -0.01 5.15 9.95
N LYS A 23 -0.44 4.13 10.71
CA LYS A 23 0.46 3.32 11.53
C LYS A 23 0.58 1.97 10.84
N ALA A 24 1.74 1.79 10.22
CA ALA A 24 2.17 0.59 9.54
C ALA A 24 1.73 -0.70 10.26
N SER A 25 1.08 -1.59 9.52
CA SER A 25 1.57 -2.97 9.31
C SER A 25 0.42 -3.89 8.86
N SER A 26 0.33 -4.13 7.55
CA SER A 26 -0.20 -5.40 7.04
C SER A 26 0.22 -5.54 5.58
N GLY A 27 1.40 -6.13 5.36
CA GLY A 27 1.95 -6.41 4.02
C GLY A 27 3.02 -5.42 3.57
N LYS A 28 4.08 -5.19 4.36
CA LYS A 28 5.24 -4.42 3.91
C LYS A 28 5.91 -5.19 2.76
N VAL A 29 5.83 -4.64 1.55
CA VAL A 29 6.68 -5.07 0.43
C VAL A 29 8.14 -4.91 0.83
N ASP A 30 8.96 -5.93 0.58
CA ASP A 30 10.39 -5.90 0.91
C ASP A 30 11.20 -5.32 -0.27
N PRO A 31 11.82 -4.14 -0.11
CA PRO A 31 12.66 -3.56 -1.15
C PRO A 31 14.09 -4.14 -1.20
N SER A 32 14.48 -5.00 -0.25
CA SER A 32 15.85 -5.52 -0.14
C SER A 32 16.38 -6.21 -1.41
N PRO A 33 15.56 -6.98 -2.18
CA PRO A 33 16.01 -7.56 -3.44
C PRO A 33 16.46 -6.50 -4.46
N ILE A 34 15.75 -5.37 -4.56
CA ILE A 34 16.12 -4.25 -5.43
C ILE A 34 17.44 -3.64 -4.96
N GLN A 35 17.56 -3.35 -3.67
CA GLN A 35 18.78 -2.75 -3.12
C GLN A 35 20.03 -3.62 -3.38
N LYS A 36 19.90 -4.94 -3.24
CA LYS A 36 20.99 -5.88 -3.49
C LYS A 36 21.35 -5.96 -4.98
N SER A 37 20.38 -6.19 -5.86
CA SER A 37 20.63 -6.37 -7.29
C SER A 37 21.09 -5.09 -8.00
N PHE A 38 20.83 -3.92 -7.42
CA PHE A 38 21.24 -2.62 -7.96
C PHE A 38 22.42 -1.96 -7.22
N ALA A 39 22.98 -2.60 -6.20
CA ALA A 39 24.10 -2.03 -5.42
C ALA A 39 25.33 -1.68 -6.28
N SER A 40 25.63 -2.53 -7.27
CA SER A 40 26.75 -2.37 -8.20
C SER A 40 26.32 -1.89 -9.60
N ALA A 41 25.06 -1.45 -9.76
CA ALA A 41 24.58 -0.95 -11.05
C ALA A 41 25.17 0.42 -11.39
N GLU A 42 25.18 0.79 -12.68
CA GLU A 42 25.57 2.13 -13.11
C GLU A 42 24.71 3.20 -12.38
N ALA A 43 25.29 4.38 -12.12
CA ALA A 43 24.67 5.40 -11.28
C ALA A 43 23.22 5.76 -11.66
N SER A 44 22.91 5.79 -12.96
CA SER A 44 21.55 6.06 -13.43
C SER A 44 20.56 4.96 -13.10
N LEU A 45 20.97 3.69 -13.16
CA LEU A 45 20.12 2.55 -12.81
C LEU A 45 19.92 2.46 -11.31
N LYS A 46 21.00 2.68 -10.55
CA LYS A 46 20.94 2.73 -9.09
C LYS A 46 20.02 3.85 -8.61
N ALA A 47 20.12 5.05 -9.18
CA ALA A 47 19.24 6.18 -8.81
C ALA A 47 17.75 5.89 -9.08
N ALA A 48 17.44 5.22 -10.20
CA ALA A 48 16.07 4.80 -10.48
C ALA A 48 15.59 3.73 -9.49
N ALA A 49 16.45 2.76 -9.15
CA ALA A 49 16.13 1.72 -8.19
C ALA A 49 15.92 2.30 -6.78
N ASP A 50 16.76 3.24 -6.35
CA ASP A 50 16.64 3.93 -5.07
C ASP A 50 15.30 4.69 -4.96
N LYS A 51 14.81 5.32 -6.04
CA LYS A 51 13.49 5.96 -6.07
C LYS A 51 12.34 4.97 -5.85
N ALA A 52 12.40 3.81 -6.49
CA ALA A 52 11.42 2.75 -6.28
C ALA A 52 11.43 2.25 -4.83
N VAL A 53 12.62 2.07 -4.25
CA VAL A 53 12.79 1.69 -2.83
C VAL A 53 12.18 2.73 -1.90
N GLU A 54 12.44 4.01 -2.14
CA GLU A 54 11.88 5.11 -1.35
C GLU A 54 10.34 5.14 -1.41
N ALA A 55 9.76 4.95 -2.61
CA ALA A 55 8.32 4.86 -2.80
C ALA A 55 7.71 3.67 -2.02
N ILE A 56 8.35 2.49 -2.07
CA ILE A 56 7.94 1.31 -1.29
C ILE A 56 7.96 1.62 0.22
N GLN A 57 9.03 2.27 0.70
CA GLN A 57 9.19 2.59 2.11
C GLN A 57 8.14 3.60 2.61
N LYS A 58 7.75 4.56 1.76
CA LYS A 58 6.68 5.53 2.02
C LYS A 58 5.27 4.94 1.90
N GLY A 59 5.13 3.71 1.39
CA GLY A 59 3.84 3.09 1.12
C GLY A 59 3.18 3.60 -0.16
N ASP A 60 3.90 4.35 -1.00
CA ASP A 60 3.42 4.80 -2.31
C ASP A 60 3.64 3.69 -3.35
N TYR A 61 2.76 2.69 -3.29
CA TYR A 61 2.87 1.51 -4.15
C TYR A 61 2.62 1.82 -5.62
N ASN A 62 1.84 2.86 -5.94
CA ASN A 62 1.63 3.28 -7.32
C ASN A 62 2.91 3.90 -7.91
N ALA A 63 3.58 4.80 -7.18
CA ALA A 63 4.86 5.35 -7.62
C ALA A 63 5.93 4.26 -7.71
N ALA A 64 5.96 3.31 -6.77
CA ALA A 64 6.87 2.18 -6.81
C ALA A 64 6.67 1.33 -8.07
N VAL A 65 5.43 0.96 -8.42
CA VAL A 65 5.13 0.20 -9.63
C VAL A 65 5.57 0.95 -10.89
N ALA A 66 5.29 2.26 -10.98
CA ALA A 66 5.64 3.06 -12.14
C ALA A 66 7.17 3.11 -12.37
N GLU A 67 7.95 3.37 -11.32
CA GLU A 67 9.42 3.41 -11.42
C GLU A 67 10.01 2.03 -11.74
N LEU A 68 9.48 0.95 -11.14
CA LEU A 68 9.92 -0.42 -11.42
C LEU A 68 9.61 -0.87 -12.85
N GLN A 69 8.43 -0.55 -13.39
CA GLN A 69 8.08 -0.83 -14.78
C GLN A 69 8.96 -0.07 -15.76
N LYS A 70 9.24 1.21 -15.46
CA LYS A 70 10.18 2.02 -16.24
C LYS A 70 11.59 1.42 -16.25
N LEU A 71 12.06 0.92 -15.10
CA LEU A 71 13.33 0.22 -14.98
C LEU A 71 13.37 -1.04 -15.84
N LEU A 72 12.31 -1.86 -15.83
CA LEU A 72 12.21 -3.08 -16.67
C LEU A 72 12.34 -2.80 -18.17
N GLY A 73 11.95 -1.61 -18.62
CA GLY A 73 12.13 -1.17 -20.00
C GLY A 73 13.59 -0.89 -20.39
N ASN A 74 14.53 -0.91 -19.45
CA ASN A 74 15.94 -0.65 -19.72
C ASN A 74 16.67 -1.90 -20.21
N ALA A 75 17.19 -1.85 -21.45
CA ALA A 75 17.88 -2.98 -22.08
C ALA A 75 19.18 -3.40 -21.39
N LYS A 76 19.77 -2.54 -20.54
CA LYS A 76 21.02 -2.81 -19.82
C LYS A 76 20.85 -3.67 -18.56
N LEU A 77 19.60 -3.99 -18.18
CA LEU A 77 19.37 -4.78 -16.97
C LEU A 77 19.89 -6.20 -17.11
N THR A 78 20.58 -6.67 -16.07
CA THR A 78 20.92 -8.09 -15.94
C THR A 78 19.68 -8.91 -15.62
N ASP A 79 19.73 -10.22 -15.85
CA ASP A 79 18.59 -11.09 -15.56
C ASP A 79 18.26 -11.13 -14.07
N GLU A 80 19.28 -11.00 -13.21
CA GLU A 80 19.11 -10.89 -11.76
C GLU A 80 18.39 -9.60 -11.36
N GLN A 81 18.71 -8.47 -12.01
CA GLN A 81 18.00 -7.20 -11.82
C GLN A 81 16.55 -7.26 -12.28
N LYS A 82 16.30 -7.85 -13.45
CA LYS A 82 14.93 -8.06 -13.97
C LYS A 82 14.11 -8.92 -13.03
N LYS A 83 14.69 -10.02 -12.56
CA LYS A 83 14.05 -10.93 -11.61
C LYS A 83 13.71 -10.21 -10.30
N ALA A 84 14.65 -9.46 -9.73
CA ALA A 84 14.40 -8.69 -8.52
C ALA A 84 13.24 -7.70 -8.69
N ILE A 85 13.17 -7.02 -9.84
CA ILE A 85 12.05 -6.12 -10.16
C ILE A 85 10.72 -6.88 -10.25
N GLN A 86 10.68 -7.99 -10.98
CA GLN A 86 9.47 -8.81 -11.14
C GLN A 86 8.97 -9.36 -9.79
N ASP A 87 9.88 -9.85 -8.95
CA ASP A 87 9.55 -10.39 -7.63
C ASP A 87 8.93 -9.30 -6.74
N VAL A 88 9.48 -8.08 -6.76
CA VAL A 88 8.92 -6.95 -5.99
C VAL A 88 7.61 -6.42 -6.57
N LEU A 89 7.44 -6.40 -7.89
CA LEU A 89 6.15 -6.07 -8.52
C LEU A 89 5.05 -7.07 -8.12
N ALA A 90 5.37 -8.35 -8.06
CA ALA A 90 4.43 -9.37 -7.59
C ALA A 90 4.03 -9.14 -6.12
N GLN A 91 4.99 -8.77 -5.27
CA GLN A 91 4.71 -8.39 -3.88
C GLN A 91 3.81 -7.16 -3.78
N LEU A 92 4.05 -6.12 -4.58
CA LEU A 92 3.22 -4.91 -4.64
C LEU A 92 1.77 -5.22 -5.05
N GLN A 93 1.60 -6.07 -6.07
CA GLN A 93 0.28 -6.49 -6.52
C GLN A 93 -0.46 -7.28 -5.43
N LYS A 94 0.23 -8.19 -4.74
CA LYS A 94 -0.32 -8.96 -3.62
C LYS A 94 -0.71 -8.06 -2.44
N ALA A 95 0.18 -7.14 -2.04
CA ALA A 95 -0.07 -6.20 -0.94
C ALA A 95 -1.30 -5.32 -1.21
N THR A 96 -1.46 -4.83 -2.45
CA THR A 96 -2.62 -4.02 -2.85
C THR A 96 -3.92 -4.83 -2.83
N THR A 97 -3.87 -6.07 -3.33
CA THR A 97 -5.04 -6.98 -3.35
C THR A 97 -5.47 -7.37 -1.93
N GLU A 98 -4.52 -7.75 -1.07
CA GLU A 98 -4.79 -8.11 0.33
C GLU A 98 -5.37 -6.94 1.12
N MET A 99 -4.90 -5.72 0.87
CA MET A 99 -5.43 -4.53 1.51
C MET A 99 -6.89 -4.27 1.10
N GLY A 100 -7.20 -4.42 -0.19
CA GLY A 100 -8.59 -4.33 -0.69
C GLY A 100 -9.50 -5.39 -0.08
N GLN A 101 -9.05 -6.64 0.00
CA GLN A 101 -9.82 -7.74 0.59
C GLN A 101 -10.06 -7.55 2.10
N LYS A 102 -9.05 -7.08 2.83
CA LYS A 102 -9.18 -6.75 4.26
C LYS A 102 -10.19 -5.63 4.46
N ALA A 103 -10.08 -4.54 3.70
CA ALA A 103 -11.02 -3.42 3.77
C ALA A 103 -12.47 -3.87 3.48
N ALA A 104 -12.70 -4.69 2.45
CA ALA A 104 -14.02 -5.20 2.12
C ALA A 104 -14.59 -6.13 3.21
N THR A 105 -13.74 -6.97 3.81
CA THR A 105 -14.12 -7.87 4.90
C THR A 105 -14.51 -7.09 6.15
N GLU A 106 -13.73 -6.07 6.52
CA GLU A 106 -14.03 -5.23 7.69
C GLU A 106 -15.28 -4.37 7.48
N ALA A 107 -15.47 -3.82 6.27
CA ALA A 107 -16.70 -3.12 5.92
C ALA A 107 -17.93 -4.03 6.03
N SER A 108 -17.83 -5.28 5.55
CA SER A 108 -18.91 -6.26 5.65
C SER A 108 -19.24 -6.62 7.11
N LYS A 109 -18.23 -6.76 7.97
CA LYS A 109 -18.43 -6.99 9.41
C LYS A 109 -19.11 -5.80 10.08
N ALA A 110 -18.64 -4.58 9.82
CA ALA A 110 -19.21 -3.37 10.39
C ALA A 110 -20.69 -3.19 9.98
N LEU A 111 -21.03 -3.44 8.71
CA LEU A 111 -22.42 -3.40 8.24
C LEU A 111 -23.29 -4.46 8.93
N GLY A 112 -22.78 -5.68 9.12
CA GLY A 112 -23.48 -6.75 9.84
C GLY A 112 -23.79 -6.39 11.30
N GLU A 113 -22.86 -5.75 12.01
CA GLU A 113 -23.05 -5.28 13.39
C GLU A 113 -24.05 -4.12 13.48
N VAL A 114 -24.04 -3.20 12.50
CA VAL A 114 -25.03 -2.10 12.42
C VAL A 114 -26.44 -2.65 12.17
N GLN A 115 -26.60 -3.59 11.23
CA GLN A 115 -27.91 -4.20 10.95
C GLN A 115 -28.46 -4.95 12.17
N LYS A 116 -27.59 -5.61 12.94
CA LYS A 116 -27.96 -6.33 14.18
C LYS A 116 -28.36 -5.39 15.33
N SER A 117 -27.82 -4.18 15.37
CA SER A 117 -28.14 -3.19 16.42
C SER A 117 -29.39 -2.36 16.11
N LEU A 118 -29.76 -2.19 14.83
CA LEU A 118 -30.96 -1.46 14.39
C LEU A 118 -32.23 -2.33 14.32
N GLY A 119 -32.10 -3.66 14.33
CA GLY A 119 -33.23 -4.61 14.29
C GLY A 119 -33.86 -4.92 15.65
N LYS A 120 -33.63 -4.09 16.67
CA LYS A 120 -34.22 -4.20 18.02
C LYS A 120 -35.06 -2.98 18.35
#